data_AF-G5KFY9-F1
#
_entry.id   AF-G5KFY9-F1
#
_cell.length_a   1.000
_cell.length_b   1.000
_cell.length_c   1.000
_cell.angle_alpha   90.00
_cell.angle_beta   90.00
_cell.angle_gamma   90.00
#
_symmetry.space_group_name_H-M   'P 1'
#
loop_
_entity.id
_entity.type
_entity.pdbx_description
1 polymer ?
#
loop_
_entity_poly.entity_id
_entity_poly.type
_entity_poly.pdbx_seq_one_letter_code
_entity_poly.pdbx_strand_id
1 'polypeptide(L)' 'MNLVKLDDVVNLPVDEAKAHLETLGFVVSRILVKPEAKYHNAQLNEVVRMSPTSSKEPKGSLVKLY' A
#
# COMPACT_ATOMS: atom_id res chain seq x y z
N MET A 1 -16.74 12.44 -9.58
CA MET A 1 -15.67 11.83 -8.77
C MET A 1 -14.79 11.02 -9.70
N ASN A 2 -13.50 11.37 -9.84
CA ASN A 2 -12.60 10.65 -10.74
C ASN A 2 -11.98 9.48 -9.98
N LEU A 3 -12.48 8.27 -10.26
CA LEU A 3 -12.01 7.03 -9.64
C LEU A 3 -10.75 6.56 -10.38
N VAL A 4 -9.64 6.48 -9.66
CA VAL A 4 -8.37 5.98 -10.17
C VAL A 4 -8.25 4.51 -9.74
N LYS A 5 -7.71 3.69 -10.63
CA LYS A 5 -7.44 2.29 -10.31
C LYS A 5 -6.36 2.24 -9.22
N LEU A 6 -6.64 1.52 -8.15
CA LEU A 6 -5.67 1.25 -7.11
C LEU A 6 -4.99 -0.08 -7.45
N ASP A 7 -3.71 -0.02 -7.77
CA ASP A 7 -2.92 -1.23 -8.02
C ASP A 7 -2.56 -1.92 -6.71
N ASP A 8 -2.55 -3.25 -6.74
CA ASP A 8 -2.13 -4.06 -5.61
C ASP A 8 -0.60 -4.02 -5.51
N VAL A 9 -0.12 -3.56 -4.37
CA VAL A 9 1.31 -3.38 -4.08
C VAL A 9 1.79 -4.29 -2.95
N VAL A 10 1.01 -5.31 -2.60
CA VAL A 10 1.42 -6.33 -1.62
C VAL A 10 2.60 -7.14 -2.17
N ASN A 11 3.57 -7.45 -1.31
CA ASN A 11 4.87 -8.05 -1.62
C ASN A 11 5.85 -7.14 -2.40
N LEU A 12 5.58 -5.85 -2.50
CA LEU A 12 6.56 -4.87 -2.99
C LEU A 12 7.30 -4.21 -1.83
N PRO A 13 8.53 -3.73 -2.06
CA PRO A 13 9.21 -2.84 -1.12
C PRO A 13 8.33 -1.62 -0.83
N VAL A 14 8.24 -1.24 0.45
CA VAL A 14 7.39 -0.12 0.91
C VAL A 14 7.71 1.19 0.18
N ASP A 15 8.97 1.44 -0.14
CA ASP A 15 9.39 2.65 -0.85
C ASP A 15 8.96 2.65 -2.33
N GLU A 16 9.06 1.51 -3.02
CA GLU A 16 8.60 1.36 -4.40
C GLU A 16 7.07 1.44 -4.48
N ALA A 17 6.38 0.73 -3.58
CA ALA A 17 4.93 0.75 -3.45
C ALA A 17 4.42 2.17 -3.20
N LYS A 18 5.08 2.91 -2.30
CA LYS A 18 4.76 4.31 -2.01
C LYS A 18 4.92 5.18 -3.25
N ALA A 19 6.06 5.11 -3.92
CA ALA A 19 6.33 5.93 -5.11
C ALA A 19 5.29 5.65 -6.21
N HIS A 20 4.98 4.37 -6.48
CA HIS A 20 4.00 3.97 -7.48
C HIS A 20 2.61 4.57 -7.18
N LEU A 21 2.12 4.42 -5.95
CA LEU A 21 0.81 4.95 -5.56
C LEU A 21 0.76 6.48 -5.55
N GLU A 22 1.83 7.16 -5.15
CA GLU A 22 1.92 8.63 -5.21
C GLU A 22 1.90 9.14 -6.65
N THR A 23 2.52 8.44 -7.61
CA THR A 23 2.45 8.81 -9.04
C THR A 23 1.04 8.69 -9.62
N LEU A 24 0.24 7.74 -9.12
CA LEU A 24 -1.18 7.61 -9.45
C LEU A 24 -2.04 8.71 -8.81
N GLY A 25 -1.45 9.51 -7.90
CA GLY A 25 -2.10 10.62 -7.21
C GLY A 25 -2.82 10.21 -5.94
N PHE A 26 -2.42 9.11 -5.30
CA PHE A 26 -2.88 8.73 -3.96
C PHE A 26 -1.96 9.31 -2.88
N VAL A 27 -2.50 9.47 -1.67
CA VAL A 27 -1.71 9.85 -0.50
C VAL A 27 -1.37 8.58 0.27
N VAL A 28 -0.09 8.29 0.47
CA VAL A 28 0.34 7.02 1.08
C VAL A 28 0.85 7.23 2.50
N SER A 29 0.33 6.44 3.43
CA SER A 29 0.81 6.37 4.81
C SER A 29 1.48 5.03 5.09
N ARG A 30 2.68 5.07 5.66
CA ARG A 30 3.45 3.89 6.09
C ARG A 30 3.12 3.59 7.54
N ILE A 31 2.63 2.39 7.84
CA ILE A 31 2.26 1.95 9.18
C ILE A 31 3.10 0.73 9.52
N LEU A 32 3.88 0.83 10.59
CA LEU A 32 4.67 -0.30 11.06
C LEU A 32 3.77 -1.37 11.66
N VAL A 33 3.88 -2.57 11.12
CA VAL A 33 3.17 -3.75 11.63
C VAL A 33 4.00 -4.40 12.73
N LYS A 34 3.30 -4.91 13.74
CA LYS A 34 3.95 -5.72 14.78
C LYS A 34 4.39 -7.06 14.18
N PRO A 35 5.57 -7.58 14.54
CA PRO A 35 5.99 -8.90 14.09
C PRO A 35 4.97 -9.95 14.53
N GLU A 36 4.43 -10.69 13.57
CA GLU A 36 3.46 -11.77 13.76
C GLU A 36 3.90 -12.99 12.95
N ALA A 37 3.57 -14.20 13.43
CA ALA A 37 3.98 -15.45 12.78
C ALA A 37 3.55 -15.57 11.31
N LYS A 38 2.45 -14.91 10.92
CA LYS A 38 1.96 -14.88 9.53
C LYS A 38 2.89 -14.13 8.57
N TYR A 39 3.80 -13.31 9.09
CA TYR A 39 4.78 -12.54 8.30
C TYR A 39 6.19 -13.12 8.36
N HIS A 40 6.35 -14.36 8.81
CA HIS A 40 7.68 -14.98 8.93
C HIS A 40 8.45 -15.09 7.61
N ASN A 41 7.74 -15.15 6.47
CA ASN A 41 8.32 -15.19 5.13
C ASN A 41 8.45 -13.81 4.47
N ALA A 42 7.93 -12.75 5.10
CA ALA A 42 8.00 -11.41 4.55
C ALA A 42 9.41 -10.83 4.71
N GLN A 43 9.85 -10.08 3.72
CA GLN A 43 11.12 -9.37 3.75
C GLN A 43 11.00 -8.10 4.60
N LEU A 44 12.16 -7.64 5.07
CA LEU A 44 12.26 -6.37 5.79
C LEU A 44 11.81 -5.22 4.87
N ASN A 45 10.92 -4.36 5.37
CA ASN A 45 10.33 -3.24 4.63
C ASN A 45 9.53 -3.63 3.38
N GLU A 46 8.89 -4.80 3.41
CA GLU A 46 7.92 -5.24 2.41
C GLU A 46 6.49 -4.87 2.84
N VAL A 47 5.64 -4.50 1.88
CA VAL A 47 4.21 -4.31 2.12
C VAL A 47 3.55 -5.67 2.31
N VAL A 48 3.13 -5.97 3.54
CA VAL A 48 2.42 -7.21 3.86
C VAL A 48 0.91 -7.05 3.71
N ARG A 49 0.41 -5.82 3.78
CA ARG A 49 -1.01 -5.52 3.60
C ARG A 49 -1.22 -4.07 3.18
N MET A 50 -2.30 -3.82 2.45
CA MET A 50 -2.77 -2.46 2.14
C MET A 50 -4.23 -2.25 2.55
N SER A 51 -4.60 -0.99 2.76
CA SER A 51 -5.98 -0.59 2.99
C SER A 51 -6.23 0.81 2.42
N PRO A 52 -7.29 1.02 1.61
CA PRO A 52 -8.29 0.05 1.18
C PRO A 52 -7.71 -0.96 0.14
N THR A 53 -8.29 -2.16 0.07
CA THR A 53 -8.05 -3.15 -1.01
C THR A 53 -8.99 -2.96 -2.20
N SER A 54 -9.69 -1.84 -2.25
CA SER A 54 -10.68 -1.53 -3.26
C SER A 54 -9.99 -1.30 -4.60
N SER A 55 -10.48 -1.89 -5.70
CA SER A 55 -9.83 -1.79 -7.01
C SER A 55 -9.89 -0.37 -7.61
N LYS A 56 -10.76 0.50 -7.07
CA LYS A 56 -10.95 1.88 -7.55
C LYS A 56 -11.21 2.79 -6.36
N GLU A 57 -10.40 3.83 -6.24
CA GLU A 57 -10.50 4.84 -5.19
C GLU A 57 -10.47 6.24 -5.78
N PRO A 58 -11.09 7.24 -5.13
CA PRO A 58 -10.94 8.63 -5.51
C PRO A 58 -9.46 9.04 -5.55
N LYS A 59 -9.08 9.83 -6.56
CA LYS A 59 -7.76 10.49 -6.56
C LYS A 59 -7.61 11.33 -5.28
N GLY A 60 -6.46 11.22 -4.62
CA GLY A 60 -6.19 11.88 -3.35
C GLY A 60 -6.68 11.12 -2.11
N SER A 61 -7.26 9.93 -2.27
CA SER A 61 -7.57 9.04 -1.15
C SER A 61 -6.31 8.62 -0.39
N LEU A 62 -6.48 8.40 0.91
CA LEU A 62 -5.43 7.88 1.78
C LEU A 62 -5.33 6.35 1.66
N VAL A 63 -4.17 5.86 1.25
CA VAL A 63 -3.82 4.44 1.22
C VAL A 63 -2.84 4.15 2.35
N LYS A 64 -3.19 3.21 3.21
CA LYS A 64 -2.36 2.74 4.32
C LYS A 64 -1.63 1.49 3.88
N LEU A 65 -0.30 1.55 3.90
CA LEU A 65 0.59 0.41 3.72
C LEU A 65 1.02 -0.09 5.09
N TYR A 66 0.90 -1.39 5.27
CA TYR A 66 1.20 -2.16 6.48
C TYR A 66 2.32 -3.14 6.16
#